data_AF-A0A4Y2X0C7-F1
#
_entry.id   AF-A0A4Y2X0C7-F1
#
_cell.length_a   1.000
_cell.length_b   1.000
_cell.length_c   1.000
_cell.angle_alpha   90.00
_cell.angle_beta   90.00
_cell.angle_gamma   90.00
#
_symmetry.space_group_name_H-M   'P 1'
#
loop_
_entity.id
_entity.type
_entity.pdbx_description
1 polymer ?
#
loop_
_entity_poly.entity_id
_entity_poly.type
_entity_poly.pdbx_seq_one_letter_code
_entity_poly.pdbx_strand_id
1 'polypeptide(L)'
;MNKVRNEEKKSKNFPVLLFDLQIVIPTPHVNFSSLFYMRKLNVYNLTACYTPTKHVYSALWSENLSGRAGNDIARAFHKIPTLLTEENDRTELITWSDSCVPQNRSSIISKSVLHFLEDNPQVKSVTIKYSLPGHSCVHSNIEKAMKKTDF
;
A
#
# COMPACT_ATOMS: atom_id res chain seq x y z
N MET A 1 -21.65 -8.64 -1.07
CA MET A 1 -20.29 -8.08 -0.87
C MET A 1 -19.75 -7.31 -2.08
N ASN A 2 -19.74 -7.89 -3.29
CA ASN A 2 -19.53 -7.14 -4.54
C ASN A 2 -20.52 -5.97 -4.68
N LYS A 3 -21.68 -6.04 -4.01
CA LYS A 3 -22.68 -4.96 -3.94
C LYS A 3 -22.15 -3.68 -3.28
N VAL A 4 -21.52 -3.71 -2.11
CA VAL A 4 -21.04 -2.47 -1.43
C VAL A 4 -19.91 -1.80 -2.21
N ARG A 5 -18.95 -2.59 -2.71
CA ARG A 5 -17.86 -2.09 -3.57
C ARG A 5 -18.36 -1.64 -4.96
N ASN A 6 -19.48 -2.19 -5.47
CA ASN A 6 -20.11 -1.75 -6.71
C ASN A 6 -21.09 -0.58 -6.52
N GLU A 7 -21.67 -0.41 -5.32
CA GLU A 7 -22.51 0.72 -4.95
C GLU A 7 -21.64 1.98 -4.79
N GLU A 8 -20.45 1.86 -4.18
CA GLU A 8 -19.48 2.97 -4.13
C GLU A 8 -18.85 3.27 -5.51
N LYS A 9 -18.73 2.27 -6.41
CA LYS A 9 -18.33 2.49 -7.82
C LYS A 9 -19.36 3.25 -8.66
N LYS A 10 -20.62 3.33 -8.22
CA LYS A 10 -21.67 4.10 -8.93
C LYS A 10 -21.57 5.61 -8.69
N SER A 11 -20.86 6.04 -7.64
CA SER A 11 -20.51 7.44 -7.43
C SER A 11 -19.15 7.71 -8.08
N LYS A 12 -19.16 8.44 -9.20
CA LYS A 12 -17.98 8.67 -10.06
C LYS A 12 -16.80 9.41 -9.40
N ASN A 13 -16.90 9.87 -8.15
CA ASN A 13 -15.95 10.84 -7.60
C ASN A 13 -15.35 10.55 -6.22
N PHE A 14 -15.62 9.42 -5.55
CA PHE A 14 -14.95 9.21 -4.25
C PHE A 14 -13.45 8.86 -4.42
N PRO A 15 -12.53 9.63 -3.80
CA PRO A 15 -11.10 9.37 -3.82
C PRO A 15 -10.78 8.17 -2.95
N VAL A 16 -10.92 6.99 -3.55
CA VAL A 16 -10.70 5.71 -2.87
C VAL A 16 -9.30 5.18 -3.14
N LEU A 17 -8.53 5.00 -2.07
CA LEU A 17 -7.17 4.47 -2.10
C LEU A 17 -7.11 3.09 -1.44
N LEU A 18 -6.74 2.07 -2.22
CA LEU A 18 -6.68 0.67 -1.79
C LEU A 18 -5.25 0.30 -1.43
N PHE A 19 -4.95 0.06 -0.16
CA PHE A 19 -3.63 -0.28 0.34
C PHE A 19 -3.45 -1.78 0.53
N ASP A 20 -2.26 -2.26 0.21
CA ASP A 20 -1.86 -3.62 0.48
C ASP A 20 -0.33 -3.74 0.63
N LEU A 21 0.12 -4.54 1.59
CA LEU A 21 1.55 -4.78 1.84
C LEU A 21 1.95 -6.10 1.20
N GLN A 22 2.88 -6.06 0.25
CA GLN A 22 3.29 -7.25 -0.47
C GLN A 22 4.05 -8.24 0.44
N ILE A 23 4.04 -9.51 0.05
CA ILE A 23 5.00 -10.50 0.58
C ILE A 23 6.43 -9.98 0.34
N VAL A 24 7.33 -10.29 1.26
CA VAL A 24 8.74 -9.87 1.19
C VAL A 24 9.36 -10.37 -0.11
N ILE A 25 10.06 -9.48 -0.81
CA ILE A 25 10.74 -9.77 -2.07
C ILE A 25 12.22 -10.05 -1.78
N PRO A 26 12.67 -11.32 -1.80
CA PRO A 26 14.08 -11.64 -1.65
C PRO A 26 14.85 -11.27 -2.91
N THR A 27 15.94 -10.53 -2.76
CA THR A 27 16.78 -10.02 -3.85
C THR A 27 18.24 -10.42 -3.62
N PRO A 28 18.99 -10.88 -4.63
CA PRO A 28 18.58 -11.06 -6.03
C PRO A 28 17.71 -12.32 -6.24
N HIS A 29 16.83 -12.26 -7.25
CA HIS A 29 15.97 -13.37 -7.66
C HIS A 29 16.71 -14.20 -8.72
N VAL A 30 17.37 -15.27 -8.29
CA VAL A 30 18.21 -16.11 -9.16
C VAL A 30 18.10 -17.57 -8.75
N ASN A 31 17.99 -18.44 -9.76
CA ASN A 31 17.80 -19.88 -9.61
C ASN A 31 19.13 -20.66 -9.66
N PHE A 32 20.17 -20.16 -8.97
CA PHE A 32 21.43 -20.89 -8.78
C PHE A 32 21.46 -21.57 -7.42
N SER A 33 21.77 -22.86 -7.40
CA SER A 33 21.84 -23.68 -6.18
C SER A 33 22.83 -23.14 -5.15
N SER A 34 23.91 -22.50 -5.58
CA SER A 34 24.91 -21.87 -4.70
C SER A 34 24.35 -20.68 -3.91
N LEU A 35 23.37 -19.95 -4.45
CA LEU A 35 22.74 -18.80 -3.79
C LEU A 35 21.61 -19.20 -2.84
N PHE A 36 21.26 -20.49 -2.78
CA PHE A 36 20.28 -21.01 -1.84
C PHE A 36 20.73 -20.82 -0.38
N TYR A 37 22.03 -20.97 -0.13
CA TYR A 37 22.61 -20.85 1.22
C TYR A 37 23.08 -19.43 1.56
N MET A 38 23.00 -18.49 0.61
CA MET A 38 23.40 -17.10 0.84
C MET A 38 22.24 -16.30 1.41
N ARG A 39 22.57 -15.35 2.30
CA ARG A 39 21.57 -14.40 2.82
C ARG A 39 21.10 -13.49 1.68
N LYS A 40 19.81 -13.55 1.36
CA LYS A 40 19.16 -12.67 0.38
C LYS A 40 18.75 -11.36 1.07
N LEU A 41 18.87 -10.25 0.32
CA LEU A 41 18.41 -8.95 0.76
C LEU A 41 16.88 -8.91 0.70
N ASN A 42 16.24 -8.54 1.81
CA ASN A 42 14.80 -8.36 1.83
C ASN A 42 14.42 -6.98 1.29
N VAL A 43 13.54 -6.96 0.30
CA VAL A 43 12.89 -5.75 -0.22
C VAL A 43 11.41 -5.79 0.14
N TYR A 44 10.90 -4.68 0.64
CA TYR A 44 9.53 -4.49 1.06
C TYR A 44 8.83 -3.54 0.11
N ASN A 45 7.55 -3.81 -0.14
CA ASN A 45 6.72 -3.02 -1.05
C ASN A 45 5.34 -2.79 -0.44
N LEU A 46 5.00 -1.52 -0.18
CA LEU A 46 3.64 -1.10 0.15
C LEU A 46 3.01 -0.51 -1.11
N THR A 47 1.92 -1.10 -1.57
CA THR A 47 1.22 -0.64 -2.77
C THR A 47 -0.08 0.05 -2.41
N ALA A 48 -0.44 1.05 -3.19
CA ALA A 48 -1.73 1.71 -3.10
C ALA A 48 -2.32 1.92 -4.49
N CYS A 49 -3.55 1.47 -4.71
CA CYS A 49 -4.26 1.68 -5.96
C CYS A 49 -5.32 2.76 -5.78
N TYR A 50 -5.19 3.85 -6.54
CA TYR A 50 -6.16 4.93 -6.57
C TYR A 50 -7.26 4.60 -7.58
N THR A 51 -8.47 4.34 -7.07
CA THR A 51 -9.58 3.80 -7.86
C THR A 51 -10.07 4.72 -8.98
N PRO A 52 -10.17 6.06 -8.79
CA PRO A 52 -10.69 6.96 -9.84
C PRO A 52 -9.86 6.97 -11.12
N THR A 53 -8.53 7.07 -11.03
CA THR A 53 -7.63 7.10 -12.19
C THR A 53 -7.04 5.74 -12.52
N LYS A 54 -7.18 4.76 -11.61
CA LYS A 54 -6.50 3.46 -11.65
C LYS A 54 -4.97 3.56 -11.59
N HIS A 55 -4.42 4.69 -11.12
CA HIS A 55 -3.00 4.80 -10.86
C HIS A 55 -2.60 3.96 -9.64
N VAL A 56 -1.44 3.31 -9.75
CA VAL A 56 -0.87 2.49 -8.68
C VAL A 56 0.40 3.15 -8.20
N TYR A 57 0.44 3.46 -6.92
CA TYR A 57 1.61 3.96 -6.21
C TYR A 57 2.27 2.79 -5.48
N SER A 58 3.59 2.80 -5.43
CA SER A 58 4.40 1.77 -4.79
C SER A 58 5.52 2.44 -4.00
N ALA A 59 5.55 2.18 -2.70
CA ALA A 59 6.63 2.57 -1.82
C ALA A 59 7.53 1.35 -1.60
N LEU A 60 8.71 1.37 -2.22
CA LEU A 60 9.73 0.33 -2.14
C LEU A 60 10.85 0.75 -1.18
N TRP A 61 11.27 -0.17 -0.32
CA TRP A 61 12.46 0.02 0.52
C TRP A 61 13.13 -1.32 0.83
N SER A 62 14.45 -1.31 1.03
CA SER A 62 15.23 -2.49 1.40
C SER A 62 15.45 -2.56 2.91
N GLU A 63 15.72 -3.76 3.43
CA GLU A 63 16.08 -3.98 4.86
C GLU A 63 17.29 -3.17 5.34
N ASN A 64 18.18 -2.74 4.42
CA ASN A 64 19.31 -1.86 4.74
C ASN A 64 18.88 -0.42 5.08
N LEU A 65 17.71 0.02 4.61
CA LEU A 65 17.21 1.39 4.84
C LEU A 65 16.33 1.44 6.09
N SER A 66 15.42 0.47 6.21
CA SER A 66 14.46 0.40 7.30
C SER A 66 13.94 -1.03 7.44
N GLY A 67 13.43 -1.34 8.63
CA GLY A 67 12.78 -2.61 8.88
C GLY A 67 11.38 -2.70 8.25
N ARG A 68 10.60 -3.66 8.74
CA ARG A 68 9.19 -3.86 8.40
C ARG A 68 8.29 -3.65 9.62
N ALA A 69 8.71 -2.81 10.56
CA ALA A 69 7.95 -2.52 11.76
C ALA A 69 6.79 -1.55 11.44
N GLY A 70 5.86 -1.42 12.39
CA GLY A 70 4.69 -0.55 12.21
C GLY A 70 5.06 0.90 11.86
N ASN A 71 6.16 1.43 12.40
CA ASN A 71 6.63 2.79 12.07
C ASN A 71 7.14 2.91 10.63
N ASP A 72 7.82 1.87 10.12
CA ASP A 72 8.31 1.84 8.74
C ASP A 72 7.15 1.84 7.75
N ILE A 73 6.15 0.98 8.03
CA ILE A 73 4.92 0.88 7.25
C ILE A 73 4.14 2.20 7.32
N ALA A 74 4.03 2.80 8.51
CA ALA A 74 3.35 4.07 8.71
C ALA A 74 4.00 5.24 7.95
N ARG A 75 5.34 5.26 7.86
CA ARG A 75 6.07 6.26 7.06
C ARG A 75 5.85 6.06 5.56
N ALA A 76 5.88 4.81 5.09
CA ALA A 76 5.54 4.49 3.71
C ALA A 76 4.09 4.87 3.38
N PHE A 77 3.17 4.58 4.31
CA PHE A 77 1.77 4.96 4.23
C PHE A 77 1.58 6.47 4.19
N HIS A 78 2.35 7.27 4.94
CA HIS A 78 2.26 8.74 4.92
C HIS A 78 2.65 9.33 3.55
N LYS A 79 3.74 8.80 2.95
CA LYS A 79 4.25 9.31 1.68
C LYS A 79 3.26 9.17 0.52
N ILE A 80 2.51 8.08 0.47
CA ILE A 80 1.66 7.78 -0.69
C ILE A 80 0.48 8.80 -0.82
N PRO A 81 -0.35 9.05 0.21
CA PRO A 81 -1.35 10.11 0.19
C PRO A 81 -0.77 11.50 -0.03
N THR A 82 0.42 11.79 0.51
CA THR A 82 1.08 13.09 0.29
C THR A 82 1.32 13.33 -1.20
N LEU A 83 1.91 12.36 -1.91
CA LEU A 83 2.08 12.41 -3.36
C LEU A 83 0.74 12.52 -4.10
N LEU A 84 -0.26 11.76 -3.66
CA LEU A 84 -1.60 11.79 -4.26
C LEU A 84 -2.25 13.18 -4.14
N THR A 85 -2.08 13.86 -3.00
CA THR A 85 -2.65 15.18 -2.73
C THR A 85 -1.90 16.28 -3.48
N GLU A 86 -0.59 16.14 -3.70
CA GLU A 86 0.17 17.04 -4.58
C GLU A 86 -0.33 16.94 -6.04
N GLU A 87 -0.69 15.73 -6.49
CA GLU A 87 -1.18 15.48 -7.85
C GLU A 87 -2.68 15.81 -8.03
N ASN A 88 -3.47 15.83 -6.95
CA ASN A 88 -4.92 15.98 -7.01
C ASN A 88 -5.44 16.91 -5.90
N ASP A 89 -6.17 17.96 -6.30
CA ASP A 89 -6.81 18.89 -5.36
C ASP A 89 -8.10 18.29 -4.77
N ARG A 90 -7.96 17.38 -3.79
CA ARG A 90 -9.05 16.63 -3.17
C ARG A 90 -9.12 16.94 -1.67
N THR A 91 -10.30 17.30 -1.20
CA THR A 91 -10.54 17.66 0.22
C THR A 91 -10.83 16.46 1.12
N GLU A 92 -11.12 15.29 0.57
CA GLU A 92 -11.50 14.10 1.33
C GLU A 92 -10.72 12.90 0.78
N LEU A 93 -10.42 11.91 1.63
CA LEU A 93 -9.75 10.67 1.22
C LEU A 93 -10.38 9.47 1.93
N ILE A 94 -10.67 8.41 1.18
CA ILE A 94 -11.13 7.14 1.75
C ILE A 94 -10.06 6.10 1.50
N THR A 95 -9.51 5.52 2.56
CA THR A 95 -8.52 4.45 2.46
C THR A 95 -9.16 3.11 2.78
N TRP A 96 -8.82 2.09 2.01
CA TRP A 96 -9.27 0.72 2.21
C TRP A 96 -8.05 -0.19 2.33
N SER A 97 -8.02 -1.01 3.37
CA SER A 97 -6.94 -1.99 3.60
C SER A 97 -7.51 -3.33 4.07
N ASP A 98 -6.65 -4.35 4.17
CA ASP A 98 -7.01 -5.58 4.88
C ASP A 98 -7.16 -5.31 6.39
N SER A 99 -7.74 -6.26 7.13
CA SER A 99 -7.91 -6.15 8.57
C SER A 99 -6.69 -6.61 9.39
N CYS A 100 -5.49 -6.69 8.78
CA CYS A 100 -4.28 -7.19 9.44
C CYS A 100 -3.84 -6.21 10.55
N VAL A 101 -3.99 -6.61 11.82
CA VAL A 101 -3.74 -5.74 12.97
C VAL A 101 -2.31 -5.21 13.04
N PRO A 102 -1.25 -6.04 12.91
CA PRO A 102 0.12 -5.54 13.01
C PRO A 102 0.53 -4.60 11.88
N GLN A 103 -0.17 -4.64 10.74
CA GLN A 103 0.22 -3.93 9.52
C GLN A 103 -0.67 -2.72 9.24
N ASN A 104 -1.98 -2.93 9.16
CA ASN A 104 -2.93 -1.94 8.65
C ASN A 104 -3.89 -1.45 9.74
N ARG A 105 -4.35 -2.32 10.63
CA ARG A 105 -5.26 -1.97 11.74
C ARG A 105 -4.48 -1.70 13.03
N SER A 106 -3.55 -0.77 12.98
CA SER A 106 -2.66 -0.37 14.08
C SER A 106 -2.85 1.09 14.46
N SER A 107 -2.67 1.43 15.75
CA SER A 107 -2.69 2.82 16.23
C SER A 107 -1.60 3.68 15.59
N ILE A 108 -0.50 3.07 15.14
CA ILE A 108 0.59 3.76 14.44
C ILE A 108 0.10 4.28 13.09
N ILE A 109 -0.72 3.53 12.36
CA ILE A 109 -1.33 3.99 11.10
C ILE A 109 -2.29 5.14 11.36
N SER A 110 -3.14 5.06 12.39
CA SER A 110 -4.01 6.17 12.77
C SER A 110 -3.23 7.44 13.12
N LYS A 111 -2.10 7.30 13.82
CA LYS A 111 -1.22 8.44 14.14
C LYS A 111 -0.53 9.01 12.90
N SER A 112 -0.13 8.16 11.95
CA SER A 112 0.40 8.59 10.66
C SER A 112 -0.63 9.39 9.85
N VAL A 113 -1.90 8.98 9.88
CA VAL A 113 -2.99 9.72 9.21
C VAL A 113 -3.22 11.09 9.84
N LEU A 114 -3.14 11.19 11.17
CA LEU A 114 -3.22 12.48 11.87
C LEU A 114 -2.07 13.40 11.46
N HIS A 115 -0.83 12.88 11.45
CA HIS A 115 0.34 13.63 10.98
C HIS A 115 0.20 14.07 9.53
N PHE A 116 -0.35 13.22 8.67
CA PHE A 116 -0.63 13.57 7.27
C PHE A 116 -1.62 14.73 7.14
N LEU A 117 -2.67 14.77 7.98
CA LEU A 117 -3.64 15.86 8.01
C LEU A 117 -3.02 17.18 8.50
N GLU A 118 -2.06 17.11 9.44
CA GLU A 118 -1.30 18.28 9.90
C GLU A 118 -0.41 18.84 8.78
N ASP A 119 0.28 17.97 8.03
CA ASP A 119 1.15 18.34 6.91
C ASP A 119 0.37 18.83 5.67
N ASN A 120 -0.89 18.42 5.52
CA ASN A 120 -1.71 18.68 4.34
C ASN A 120 -3.06 19.32 4.71
N PRO A 121 -3.08 20.61 5.09
CA PRO A 121 -4.28 21.31 5.56
C PRO A 121 -5.42 21.40 4.51
N GLN A 122 -5.12 21.18 3.24
CA GLN A 122 -6.09 21.06 2.15
C GLN A 122 -7.01 19.84 2.30
N VAL A 123 -6.56 18.79 2.98
CA VAL A 123 -7.34 17.57 3.24
C VAL A 123 -8.14 17.74 4.52
N LYS A 124 -9.47 17.77 4.40
CA LYS A 124 -10.39 17.98 5.53
C LYS A 124 -10.64 16.71 6.33
N SER A 125 -10.66 15.55 5.68
CA SER A 125 -10.92 14.29 6.36
C SER A 125 -10.33 13.09 5.65
N VAL A 126 -9.89 12.12 6.44
CA VAL A 126 -9.47 10.79 5.98
C VAL A 126 -10.34 9.74 6.68
N THR A 127 -11.04 8.92 5.89
CA THR A 127 -11.81 7.79 6.41
C THR A 127 -11.07 6.48 6.16
N ILE A 128 -10.73 5.76 7.23
CA ILE A 128 -10.04 4.46 7.15
C ILE A 128 -11.08 3.34 7.22
N LYS A 129 -11.17 2.56 6.16
CA LYS A 129 -12.04 1.39 6.06
C LYS A 129 -11.20 0.11 5.98
N TYR A 130 -11.68 -0.94 6.62
CA TYR A 130 -11.05 -2.26 6.60
C TYR A 130 -11.95 -3.26 5.87
N SER A 131 -11.36 -4.03 4.98
CA SER A 131 -12.02 -5.10 4.26
C SER A 131 -12.16 -6.34 5.13
N LEU A 132 -13.23 -7.10 4.89
CA LEU A 132 -13.37 -8.44 5.45
C LEU A 132 -12.29 -9.35 4.83
N PRO A 133 -11.72 -10.29 5.60
CA PRO A 133 -10.63 -11.14 5.13
C PRO A 133 -11.03 -11.87 3.83
N GLY A 134 -10.17 -11.82 2.80
CA GLY A 134 -10.32 -12.73 1.66
C GLY A 134 -9.83 -12.29 0.28
N HIS A 135 -9.67 -10.99 -0.06
CA HIS A 135 -9.35 -10.62 -1.45
C HIS A 135 -8.65 -9.26 -1.62
N SER A 136 -7.33 -9.28 -1.88
CA SER A 136 -6.58 -8.15 -2.46
C SER A 136 -6.00 -8.57 -3.83
N CYS A 137 -6.25 -7.77 -4.87
CA CYS A 137 -6.06 -8.17 -6.27
C CYS A 137 -4.81 -7.59 -6.94
N VAL A 138 -4.06 -6.72 -6.26
CA VAL A 138 -2.95 -5.96 -6.86
C VAL A 138 -1.68 -6.81 -6.95
N HIS A 139 -1.34 -7.55 -5.89
CA HIS A 139 -0.08 -8.30 -5.81
C HIS A 139 0.03 -9.42 -6.84
N SER A 140 -1.08 -10.06 -7.22
CA SER A 140 -1.06 -11.14 -8.22
C SER A 140 -0.53 -10.70 -9.58
N ASN A 141 -0.69 -9.41 -9.94
CA ASN A 141 -0.15 -8.90 -11.20
C ASN A 141 1.35 -8.61 -11.11
N ILE A 142 1.81 -8.10 -9.97
CA ILE A 142 3.23 -7.83 -9.70
C ILE A 142 4.00 -9.15 -9.68
N GLU A 143 3.51 -10.16 -8.96
CA GLU A 143 4.14 -11.48 -8.90
C GLU A 143 4.20 -12.17 -10.26
N LYS A 144 3.15 -12.04 -11.09
CA LYS A 144 3.16 -12.53 -12.48
C LYS A 144 4.19 -11.83 -13.35
N ALA A 145 4.38 -10.52 -13.17
CA ALA A 145 5.40 -9.77 -13.90
C ALA A 145 6.80 -10.23 -13.47
N MET A 146 7.04 -10.36 -12.16
CA MET A 146 8.32 -10.83 -11.63
C MET A 146 8.74 -12.19 -12.21
N LYS A 147 7.81 -13.15 -12.28
CA LYS A 147 8.06 -14.49 -12.87
C LYS A 147 8.41 -14.48 -14.36
N LYS A 148 8.06 -13.43 -15.11
CA LYS A 148 8.41 -13.32 -16.54
C LYS A 148 9.81 -12.77 -16.76
N THR A 149 10.44 -12.24 -15.72
CA THR A 149 11.70 -11.49 -15.81
C THR A 149 12.89 -12.30 -15.28
N ASP A 150 12.76 -13.63 -15.19
CA ASP A 150 13.87 -14.52 -14.83
C ASP A 150 15.02 -14.32 -15.83
N PHE A 151 16.16 -13.83 -15.33
CA PHE A 151 17.45 -13.81 -16.01
C PHE A 151 18.16 -15.16 -15.83
#